data_AF-A0A2D6T5P6-F1
#
_entry.id   AF-A0A2D6T5P6-F1
#
_cell.length_a   1.000
_cell.length_b   1.000
_cell.length_c   1.000
_cell.angle_alpha   90.00
_cell.angle_beta   90.00
_cell.angle_gamma   90.00
#
_symmetry.space_group_name_H-M   'P 1'
#
loop_
_entity.id
_entity.type
_entity.pdbx_description
1 polymer ?
#
loop_
_entity_poly.entity_id
_entity_poly.type
_entity_poly.pdbx_seq_one_letter_code
_entity_poly.pdbx_strand_id
1 'polypeptide(L)'
;MTISQDQFEDLMVQLRQEFLDTAEDHLSEIDAMLRRPRTNTGDDASLSDIRRRVHSLKGMGGTFSYPLITVISHRMEDYMAGLDELAGPNLEDAQIFVDRMRDVVDGVFQPDDPNTAAIVRALPDKTGFDVAEVGKTDVEVMLVSPKDT
;
A
#
# COMPACT_ATOMS: atom_id res chain seq x y z
N MET A 1 -10.27 -10.39 41.24
CA MET A 1 -9.77 -11.48 40.39
C MET A 1 -8.53 -10.92 39.70
N THR A 2 -7.34 -11.26 40.20
CA THR A 2 -6.08 -10.75 39.66
C THR A 2 -5.64 -11.74 38.59
N ILE A 3 -5.55 -11.28 37.34
CA ILE A 3 -4.98 -12.07 36.25
C ILE A 3 -3.51 -12.33 36.60
N SER A 4 -3.08 -13.58 36.55
CA SER A 4 -1.67 -13.95 36.78
C SER A 4 -0.82 -13.52 35.59
N GLN A 5 0.48 -13.27 35.76
CA GLN A 5 1.34 -12.82 34.66
C GLN A 5 1.29 -13.78 33.46
N ASP A 6 1.34 -15.09 33.70
CA ASP A 6 1.22 -16.11 32.65
C ASP A 6 -0.13 -16.03 31.90
N GLN A 7 -1.24 -15.79 32.62
CA GLN A 7 -2.56 -15.66 32.01
C GLN A 7 -2.69 -14.39 31.15
N PHE A 8 -1.99 -13.32 31.52
CA PHE A 8 -1.93 -12.11 30.72
C PHE A 8 -1.10 -12.33 29.45
N GLU A 9 0.04 -13.02 29.56
CA GLU A 9 0.88 -13.37 28.41
C GLU A 9 0.14 -14.27 27.42
N ASP A 10 -0.56 -15.30 27.90
CA ASP A 10 -1.39 -16.18 27.07
C ASP A 10 -2.50 -15.41 26.34
N LEU A 11 -3.19 -14.49 27.04
CA LEU A 11 -4.21 -13.64 26.43
C LEU A 11 -3.61 -12.74 25.34
N MET A 12 -2.43 -12.17 25.58
CA MET A 12 -1.74 -11.33 24.59
C MET A 12 -1.27 -12.15 23.38
N VAL A 13 -0.93 -13.42 23.54
CA VAL A 13 -0.65 -14.34 22.41
C VAL A 13 -1.92 -14.55 21.59
N GLN A 14 -3.04 -14.86 22.22
CA GLN A 14 -4.32 -15.07 21.54
C GLN A 14 -4.79 -13.84 20.77
N LEU A 15 -4.74 -12.65 21.40
CA LEU A 15 -5.11 -11.39 20.76
C LEU A 15 -4.22 -11.06 19.54
N ARG A 16 -2.93 -11.40 19.62
CA ARG A 16 -2.02 -11.24 18.47
C ARG A 16 -2.35 -12.19 17.32
N GLN A 17 -2.79 -13.42 17.61
CA GLN A 17 -3.23 -14.36 16.58
C GLN A 17 -4.50 -13.86 15.90
N GLU A 18 -5.50 -13.44 16.68
CA GLU A 18 -6.75 -12.86 16.14
C GLU A 18 -6.47 -11.62 15.28
N PHE A 19 -5.49 -10.79 15.68
CA PHE A 19 -5.02 -9.68 14.86
C PHE A 19 -4.44 -10.14 13.52
N LEU A 20 -3.57 -11.16 13.50
CA LEU A 20 -2.97 -11.66 12.27
C LEU A 20 -4.04 -12.22 11.32
N ASP A 21 -5.01 -12.97 11.84
CA ASP A 21 -6.13 -13.48 11.06
C ASP A 21 -6.96 -12.33 10.47
N THR A 22 -7.26 -11.31 11.27
CA THR A 22 -7.99 -10.11 10.81
C THR A 22 -7.20 -9.31 9.77
N ALA A 23 -5.88 -9.23 9.94
CA ALA A 23 -5.00 -8.56 8.99
C ALA A 23 -5.00 -9.29 7.64
N GLU A 24 -4.92 -10.62 7.66
CA GLU A 24 -4.97 -11.46 6.47
C GLU A 24 -6.30 -11.35 5.73
N ASP A 25 -7.42 -11.31 6.45
CA ASP A 25 -8.75 -11.07 5.87
C ASP A 25 -8.81 -9.71 5.16
N HIS A 26 -8.34 -8.65 5.81
CA HIS A 26 -8.30 -7.32 5.21
C HIS A 26 -7.40 -7.27 3.98
N LEU A 27 -6.21 -7.88 4.02
CA LEU A 27 -5.28 -7.95 2.89
C LEU A 27 -5.89 -8.75 1.73
N SER A 28 -6.65 -9.81 2.01
CA SER A 28 -7.38 -10.60 1.01
C SER A 28 -8.50 -9.82 0.35
N GLU A 29 -9.25 -9.03 1.11
CA GLU A 29 -10.27 -8.15 0.56
C GLU A 29 -9.67 -7.02 -0.28
N ILE A 30 -8.58 -6.39 0.16
CA ILE A 30 -7.87 -5.36 -0.62
C ILE A 30 -7.35 -5.96 -1.93
N ASP A 31 -6.67 -7.10 -1.88
CA ASP A 31 -6.14 -7.79 -3.06
C ASP A 31 -7.26 -8.13 -4.07
N ALA A 32 -8.40 -8.63 -3.57
CA ALA A 32 -9.56 -8.88 -4.40
C ALA A 32 -10.11 -7.60 -5.05
N MET A 33 -10.07 -6.45 -4.36
CA MET A 33 -10.47 -5.16 -4.92
C MET A 33 -9.47 -4.67 -5.98
N LEU A 34 -8.17 -4.85 -5.75
CA LEU A 34 -7.10 -4.49 -6.69
C LEU A 34 -7.21 -5.27 -8.01
N ARG A 35 -7.60 -6.54 -7.96
CA ARG A 35 -7.73 -7.40 -9.16
C ARG A 35 -9.03 -7.22 -9.95
N ARG A 36 -9.99 -6.45 -9.44
CA ARG A 36 -11.27 -6.27 -10.14
C ARG A 36 -11.08 -5.52 -11.47
N PRO A 37 -11.68 -5.98 -12.58
CA PRO A 37 -11.67 -5.24 -13.82
C PRO A 37 -12.33 -3.87 -13.65
N ARG A 38 -11.61 -2.81 -13.97
CA ARG A 38 -12.11 -1.43 -13.95
C ARG A 38 -12.87 -1.16 -15.23
N THR A 39 -14.12 -1.60 -15.26
CA THR A 39 -14.95 -1.54 -16.46
C THR A 39 -15.95 -0.38 -16.46
N ASN A 40 -16.06 0.43 -15.40
CA ASN A 40 -16.99 1.57 -15.34
C ASN A 40 -16.61 2.64 -14.30
N THR A 41 -17.02 3.87 -14.60
CA THR A 41 -16.79 5.17 -13.94
C THR A 41 -17.40 5.30 -12.52
N GLY A 42 -17.03 4.40 -11.60
CA GLY A 42 -17.48 4.38 -10.20
C GLY A 42 -16.38 4.00 -9.19
N ASP A 43 -15.12 4.10 -9.59
CA ASP A 43 -13.95 3.56 -8.88
C ASP A 43 -13.57 4.33 -7.59
N ASP A 44 -14.10 5.54 -7.38
CA ASP A 44 -13.90 6.33 -6.15
C ASP A 44 -14.35 5.58 -4.89
N ALA A 45 -15.44 4.83 -4.98
CA ALA A 45 -15.93 4.00 -3.87
C ALA A 45 -14.93 2.89 -3.53
N SER A 46 -14.29 2.29 -4.54
CA SER A 46 -13.27 1.25 -4.34
C SER A 46 -12.00 1.81 -3.70
N LEU A 47 -11.55 3.00 -4.09
CA LEU A 47 -10.37 3.63 -3.49
C LEU A 47 -10.64 4.07 -2.04
N SER A 48 -11.81 4.63 -1.76
CA SER A 48 -12.23 4.97 -0.39
C SER A 48 -12.25 3.76 0.54
N ASP A 49 -12.81 2.64 0.07
CA ASP A 49 -12.87 1.39 0.83
C ASP A 49 -11.47 0.81 1.10
N ILE A 50 -10.56 0.87 0.12
CA ILE A 50 -9.15 0.46 0.31
C ILE A 50 -8.49 1.35 1.38
N ARG A 51 -8.61 2.68 1.27
CA ARG A 51 -8.04 3.62 2.26
C ARG A 51 -8.52 3.32 3.67
N ARG A 52 -9.82 3.06 3.85
CA ARG A 52 -10.40 2.71 5.15
C ARG A 52 -9.79 1.44 5.74
N ARG A 53 -9.62 0.40 4.91
CA ARG A 53 -9.00 -0.87 5.34
C ARG A 53 -7.54 -0.70 5.71
N VAL A 54 -6.77 0.03 4.91
CA VAL A 54 -5.37 0.37 5.19
C VAL A 54 -5.25 1.16 6.51
N HIS A 55 -6.15 2.11 6.75
CA HIS A 55 -6.19 2.86 8.00
C HIS A 55 -6.50 1.96 9.21
N SER A 56 -7.41 1.00 9.05
CA SER A 56 -7.68 -0.03 10.08
C SER A 56 -6.45 -0.90 10.36
N LEU A 57 -5.74 -1.38 9.33
CA LEU A 57 -4.49 -2.14 9.47
C LEU A 57 -3.42 -1.36 10.25
N LYS A 58 -3.24 -0.07 9.95
CA LYS A 58 -2.32 0.81 10.66
C LYS A 58 -2.62 0.88 12.16
N GLY A 59 -3.90 1.11 12.51
CA GLY A 59 -4.35 1.23 13.89
C GLY A 59 -4.21 -0.06 14.68
N MET A 60 -4.55 -1.20 14.06
CA MET A 60 -4.40 -2.51 14.68
C MET A 60 -2.92 -2.89 14.89
N GLY A 61 -2.06 -2.66 13.90
CA GLY A 61 -0.62 -2.94 14.02
C GLY A 61 0.05 -2.19 15.19
N GLY A 62 -0.37 -0.95 15.45
CA GLY A 62 0.11 -0.16 16.57
C GLY A 62 -0.35 -0.70 17.93
N THR A 63 -1.53 -1.30 17.97
CA THR A 63 -2.13 -1.88 19.20
C THR A 63 -1.47 -3.21 19.58
N PHE A 64 -1.13 -4.05 18.59
CA PHE A 64 -0.62 -5.41 18.82
C PHE A 64 0.89 -5.57 18.64
N SER A 65 1.65 -4.47 18.61
CA SER A 65 3.11 -4.44 18.48
C SER A 65 3.66 -5.02 17.17
N TYR A 66 3.00 -4.70 16.04
CA TYR A 66 3.49 -4.98 14.69
C TYR A 66 3.93 -3.67 13.99
N PRO A 67 5.09 -3.11 14.37
CA PRO A 67 5.52 -1.80 13.89
C PRO A 67 5.71 -1.77 12.38
N LEU A 68 6.10 -2.88 11.76
CA LEU A 68 6.31 -2.94 10.31
C LEU A 68 4.99 -2.86 9.53
N ILE A 69 3.92 -3.50 9.99
CA ILE A 69 2.56 -3.33 9.42
C ILE A 69 2.15 -1.87 9.53
N THR A 70 2.30 -1.25 10.71
CA THR A 70 1.97 0.17 10.90
C THR A 70 2.73 1.09 9.95
N VAL A 71 4.03 0.85 9.74
CA VAL A 71 4.86 1.66 8.83
C VAL A 71 4.44 1.48 7.38
N ILE A 72 4.23 0.25 6.92
CA ILE A 72 3.83 -0.02 5.53
C ILE A 72 2.43 0.53 5.26
N SER A 73 1.47 0.31 6.16
CA SER A 73 0.10 0.86 6.03
C SER A 73 0.11 2.39 6.03
N HIS A 74 0.94 3.03 6.85
CA HIS A 74 1.08 4.48 6.83
C HIS A 74 1.65 5.00 5.51
N ARG A 75 2.69 4.36 4.97
CA ARG A 75 3.27 4.73 3.67
C ARG A 75 2.27 4.55 2.54
N MET A 76 1.47 3.48 2.57
CA MET A 76 0.40 3.25 1.61
C MET A 76 -0.71 4.30 1.71
N GLU A 77 -1.10 4.70 2.94
CA GLU A 77 -2.06 5.78 3.18
C GLU A 77 -1.56 7.11 2.58
N ASP A 78 -0.29 7.47 2.84
CA ASP A 78 0.34 8.68 2.29
C ASP A 78 0.42 8.63 0.76
N TYR A 79 0.80 7.48 0.20
CA TYR A 79 0.82 7.23 -1.25
C TYR A 79 -0.56 7.49 -1.86
N MET A 80 -1.60 6.87 -1.28
CA MET A 80 -2.97 6.96 -1.77
C MET A 80 -3.65 8.30 -1.50
N ALA A 81 -3.21 9.11 -0.53
CA ALA A 81 -3.88 10.34 -0.13
C ALA A 81 -4.02 11.38 -1.28
N GLY A 82 -3.13 11.33 -2.27
CA GLY A 82 -3.14 12.24 -3.42
C GLY A 82 -3.72 11.64 -4.71
N LEU A 83 -4.23 10.42 -4.66
CA LEU A 83 -4.79 9.76 -5.85
C LEU A 83 -6.26 10.09 -6.01
N ASP A 84 -6.66 10.54 -7.19
CA ASP A 84 -8.08 10.64 -7.55
C ASP A 84 -8.62 9.26 -7.93
N GLU A 85 -7.83 8.47 -8.66
CA GLU A 85 -8.16 7.11 -9.06
C GLU A 85 -7.01 6.14 -8.78
N LEU A 86 -7.37 4.88 -8.53
CA LEU A 86 -6.41 3.79 -8.55
C LEU A 86 -6.46 3.23 -9.98
N ALA A 87 -5.43 3.44 -10.79
CA ALA A 87 -5.37 3.06 -12.21
C ALA A 87 -3.91 2.87 -12.65
N GLY A 88 -3.69 2.04 -13.68
CA GLY A 88 -2.37 1.86 -14.30
C GLY A 88 -1.27 1.53 -13.27
N PRO A 89 -0.12 2.25 -13.27
CA PRO A 89 0.99 2.00 -12.35
C PRO A 89 0.60 2.09 -10.87
N ASN A 90 -0.39 2.92 -10.52
CA ASN A 90 -0.86 3.03 -9.13
C ASN A 90 -1.46 1.71 -8.61
N LEU A 91 -1.98 0.86 -9.49
CA LEU A 91 -2.48 -0.46 -9.12
C LEU A 91 -1.33 -1.39 -8.74
N GLU A 92 -0.27 -1.39 -9.55
CA GLU A 92 0.94 -2.20 -9.34
C GLU A 92 1.63 -1.77 -8.04
N ASP A 93 1.75 -0.45 -7.82
CA ASP A 93 2.32 0.10 -6.59
C ASP A 93 1.48 -0.28 -5.37
N ALA A 94 0.15 -0.17 -5.45
CA ALA A 94 -0.75 -0.61 -4.38
C ALA A 94 -0.60 -2.11 -4.08
N GLN A 95 -0.41 -2.94 -5.10
CA GLN A 95 -0.16 -4.37 -4.93
C GLN A 95 1.17 -4.62 -4.19
N ILE A 96 2.24 -3.88 -4.51
CA ILE A 96 3.52 -4.00 -3.80
C ILE A 96 3.34 -3.73 -2.30
N PHE A 97 2.56 -2.71 -1.90
CA PHE A 97 2.28 -2.47 -0.48
C PHE A 97 1.55 -3.65 0.18
N VAL A 98 0.54 -4.20 -0.49
CA VAL A 98 -0.23 -5.35 0.02
C VAL A 98 0.66 -6.59 0.18
N ASP A 99 1.49 -6.88 -0.82
CA ASP A 99 2.41 -8.02 -0.81
C ASP A 99 3.41 -7.89 0.35
N ARG A 100 3.95 -6.69 0.60
CA ARG A 100 4.84 -6.46 1.75
C ARG A 100 4.15 -6.60 3.09
N MET A 101 2.88 -6.22 3.21
CA MET A 101 2.12 -6.47 4.44
C MET A 101 1.84 -7.96 4.64
N ARG A 102 1.55 -8.70 3.56
CA ARG A 102 1.39 -10.17 3.62
C ARG A 102 2.66 -10.87 4.06
N ASP A 103 3.82 -10.50 3.50
CA ASP A 103 5.11 -11.05 3.92
C ASP A 103 5.32 -10.91 5.45
N VAL A 104 4.87 -9.79 6.05
CA VAL A 104 4.96 -9.58 7.50
C VAL A 104 3.99 -10.47 8.27
N VAL A 105 2.74 -10.60 7.80
CA VAL A 105 1.72 -11.46 8.41
C VAL A 105 2.13 -12.94 8.35
N ASP A 106 2.72 -13.37 7.24
CA ASP A 106 3.23 -14.73 7.03
C ASP A 106 4.52 -15.02 7.83
N GLY A 107 5.06 -14.03 8.54
CA GLY A 107 6.27 -14.18 9.36
C GLY A 107 7.55 -14.30 8.54
N VAL A 108 7.55 -13.86 7.27
CA VAL A 108 8.76 -13.79 6.42
C VAL A 108 9.80 -12.86 7.06
N PHE A 109 9.34 -11.84 7.78
CA PHE A 109 10.18 -10.89 8.50
C PHE A 109 10.00 -11.02 10.01
N GLN A 110 11.11 -11.10 10.73
CA GLN A 110 11.10 -11.06 12.19
C GLN A 110 11.17 -9.61 12.69
N PRO A 111 10.59 -9.29 13.87
CA PRO A 111 10.55 -7.92 14.40
C PRO A 111 11.94 -7.27 14.60
N ASP A 112 12.98 -8.08 14.76
CA ASP A 112 14.38 -7.71 14.94
C ASP A 112 15.20 -7.81 13.64
N ASP A 113 14.56 -8.03 12.50
CA ASP A 113 15.24 -8.14 11.21
C ASP A 113 15.87 -6.79 10.79
N PRO A 114 17.20 -6.69 10.63
CA PRO A 114 17.87 -5.50 10.11
C PRO A 114 17.39 -5.11 8.70
N ASN A 115 16.73 -6.00 7.95
CA ASN A 115 16.09 -5.69 6.67
C ASN A 115 14.85 -4.82 6.78
N THR A 116 14.32 -4.53 7.98
CA THR A 116 13.17 -3.63 8.16
C THR A 116 13.35 -2.31 7.39
N ALA A 117 14.55 -1.73 7.47
CA ALA A 117 14.86 -0.48 6.75
C ALA A 117 15.03 -0.69 5.23
N ALA A 118 15.41 -1.88 4.77
CA ALA A 118 15.50 -2.22 3.36
C ALA A 118 14.11 -2.40 2.74
N ILE A 119 13.19 -3.04 3.46
CA ILE A 119 11.78 -3.23 3.06
C ILE A 119 11.12 -1.87 2.83
N VAL A 120 11.22 -0.97 3.81
CA VAL A 120 10.60 0.37 3.72
C VAL A 120 11.18 1.20 2.58
N ARG A 121 12.48 1.03 2.26
CA ARG A 121 13.13 1.73 1.12
C ARG A 121 12.75 1.15 -0.24
N ALA A 122 12.28 -0.09 -0.29
CA ALA A 122 11.83 -0.75 -1.51
C ALA A 122 10.35 -0.50 -1.81
N LEU A 123 9.63 0.19 -0.92
CA LEU A 123 8.25 0.59 -1.15
C LEU A 123 8.17 1.68 -2.23
N PRO A 124 7.08 1.72 -3.01
CA PRO A 124 6.84 2.80 -3.96
C PRO A 124 6.85 4.17 -3.28
N ASP A 125 7.57 5.12 -3.88
CA ASP A 125 7.54 6.54 -3.51
C ASP A 125 6.79 7.33 -4.61
N LYS A 126 6.09 8.41 -4.24
CA LYS A 126 5.32 9.25 -5.17
C LYS A 126 6.13 9.82 -6.35
N THR A 127 7.46 9.82 -6.28
CA THR A 127 8.36 10.41 -7.28
C THR A 127 8.44 9.64 -8.61
N GLY A 128 7.69 8.54 -8.78
CA GLY A 128 7.61 7.79 -10.05
C GLY A 128 6.72 8.41 -11.14
N PHE A 129 5.84 9.35 -10.80
CA PHE A 129 4.90 9.98 -11.76
C PHE A 129 5.44 11.26 -12.39
N ASP A 130 6.62 11.21 -13.03
CA ASP A 130 7.08 12.37 -13.83
C ASP A 130 8.00 12.05 -15.05
N VAL A 131 7.95 10.84 -15.64
CA VAL A 131 8.85 10.54 -16.79
C VAL A 131 8.18 9.81 -17.99
N ALA A 132 6.87 9.58 -18.01
CA ALA A 132 6.26 8.84 -19.13
C ALA A 132 5.07 9.53 -19.83
N GLU A 133 4.89 10.84 -19.67
CA GLU A 133 3.96 11.62 -20.51
C GLU A 133 4.69 12.65 -21.38
N VAL A 134 5.82 12.25 -21.99
CA VAL A 134 6.22 12.87 -23.25
C VAL A 134 5.39 12.18 -24.34
N GLY A 135 4.16 12.65 -24.52
CA GLY A 135 3.48 12.49 -25.78
C GLY A 135 4.40 13.06 -26.87
N LYS A 136 5.03 12.19 -27.65
CA LYS A 136 5.61 12.57 -28.94
C LYS A 136 4.48 13.18 -29.76
N THR A 137 4.34 14.49 -29.68
CA THR A 137 3.72 15.23 -30.75
C THR A 137 4.80 15.32 -31.81
N ASP A 138 4.71 14.48 -32.84
CA ASP A 138 5.41 14.70 -34.10
C ASP A 138 4.95 16.06 -34.63
N VAL A 139 5.64 17.13 -34.23
CA VAL A 139 5.52 18.42 -34.88
C VAL A 139 6.40 18.33 -36.11
N GLU A 140 5.81 18.02 -37.26
CA GLU A 140 6.44 18.27 -38.55
C GLU A 140 6.66 19.78 -38.68
N VAL A 141 7.86 20.25 -38.30
CA VAL A 141 8.27 21.62 -38.54
C VAL A 141 8.62 21.76 -40.01
N MET A 142 7.66 22.27 -40.79
CA MET A 142 7.90 22.69 -42.17
C MET A 142 8.78 23.94 -42.15
N LEU A 143 10.05 23.77 -42.50
CA LEU A 143 11.07 24.82 -42.54
C LEU A 143 10.82 25.73 -43.76
N VAL A 144 10.19 26.88 -43.55
CA VAL A 144 10.08 27.94 -44.57
C VAL A 144 11.22 28.92 -44.37
N SER A 145 12.22 28.87 -45.25
CA SER A 145 13.28 29.88 -45.32
C SER A 145 12.68 31.22 -45.78
N PRO A 146 12.97 32.35 -45.11
CA PRO A 146 12.64 33.65 -45.64
C PRO A 146 13.55 33.94 -46.85
N LYS A 147 12.97 34.47 -47.93
CA LYS A 147 13.75 35.09 -49.00
C LYS A 147 14.16 36.49 -48.56
N ASP A 148 15.46 36.72 -48.49
CA ASP A 148 16.03 38.07 -48.42
C ASP A 148 15.61 38.86 -49.66
N THR A 149 14.94 40.00 -49.45
CA THR A 149 14.88 41.14 -50.37
C THR A 149 14.62 42.40 -49.56
#